data_AF-A0A9X4BIC2-F1
#
_entry.id   AF-A0A9X4BIC2-F1
#
_cell.length_a   1.000
_cell.length_b   1.000
_cell.length_c   1.000
_cell.angle_alpha   90.00
_cell.angle_beta   90.00
_cell.angle_gamma   90.00
#
_symmetry.space_group_name_H-M   'P 1'
#
loop_
_entity.id
_entity.type
_entity.pdbx_description
1 polymer ?
#
loop_
_entity_poly.entity_id
_entity_poly.type
_entity_poly.pdbx_seq_one_letter_code
_entity_poly.pdbx_strand_id
1 'polypeptide(L)'
;MIDLSAHPVQVAYDLADRYGLELKLSFSEYFYRPQAALDERTTYFVPIVEITPDWVAEKIRSLKPGWELALNSKIIDPRNRISHIPMIDFFSADHPDTDSIAFNEIVGREIANELTLFNSGRSFHAYSTTLLGKGDWIAFMGRLLLLNMPNLPQVVDTRWVGHRLVGGYSALRWSANSSHHQRMPYLVRTRHHRRS
;
A
#
# COMPACT_ATOMS: atom_id res chain seq x y z
N MET A 1 -15.26 0.36 -19.69
CA MET A 1 -14.95 1.25 -18.56
C MET A 1 -14.25 0.41 -17.51
N ILE A 2 -13.15 0.89 -16.90
CA ILE A 2 -12.49 0.13 -15.82
C ILE A 2 -13.39 0.24 -14.59
N ASP A 3 -13.82 -0.89 -14.04
CA ASP A 3 -14.55 -0.91 -12.77
C ASP A 3 -13.57 -0.64 -11.61
N LEU A 4 -13.83 0.43 -10.87
CA LEU A 4 -13.01 0.88 -9.74
C LEU A 4 -13.81 0.95 -8.43
N SER A 5 -15.01 0.37 -8.39
CA SER A 5 -15.90 0.40 -7.22
C SER A 5 -15.28 -0.18 -5.96
N ALA A 6 -14.42 -1.20 -6.10
CA ALA A 6 -13.68 -1.83 -5.01
C ALA A 6 -12.17 -1.49 -5.03
N HIS A 7 -11.74 -0.49 -5.80
CA HIS A 7 -10.33 -0.18 -5.98
C HIS A 7 -9.69 0.45 -4.72
N PRO A 8 -8.36 0.30 -4.51
CA PRO A 8 -7.59 1.03 -3.50
C PRO A 8 -7.71 2.56 -3.49
N VAL A 9 -8.42 3.16 -4.44
CA VAL A 9 -8.67 4.62 -4.46
C VAL A 9 -9.39 5.06 -3.18
N GLN A 10 -10.17 4.17 -2.55
CA GLN A 10 -10.79 4.40 -1.25
C GLN A 10 -9.79 4.81 -0.16
N VAL A 11 -8.53 4.35 -0.24
CA VAL A 11 -7.48 4.74 0.72
C VAL A 11 -7.23 6.25 0.67
N ALA A 12 -7.31 6.88 -0.51
CA ALA A 12 -7.17 8.33 -0.62
C ALA A 12 -8.34 9.06 0.05
N TYR A 13 -9.56 8.54 -0.07
CA TYR A 13 -10.73 9.10 0.61
C TYR A 13 -10.65 8.95 2.12
N ASP A 14 -10.26 7.76 2.60
CA ASP A 14 -10.10 7.52 4.03
C ASP A 14 -9.03 8.44 4.66
N LEU A 15 -7.96 8.74 3.93
CA LEU A 15 -6.92 9.69 4.34
C LEU A 15 -7.42 11.14 4.30
N ALA A 16 -8.15 11.52 3.25
CA ALA A 16 -8.77 12.84 3.11
C ALA A 16 -9.75 13.13 4.26
N ASP A 17 -10.60 12.16 4.60
CA ASP A 17 -11.57 12.26 5.69
C ASP A 17 -10.88 12.45 7.04
N ARG A 18 -9.74 11.78 7.26
CA ARG A 18 -9.03 11.80 8.55
C ARG A 18 -8.10 13.01 8.72
N TYR A 19 -7.45 13.46 7.65
CA TYR A 19 -6.35 14.45 7.72
C TYR A 19 -6.58 15.71 6.88
N GLY A 20 -7.65 15.75 6.08
CA GLY A 20 -8.01 16.89 5.25
C GLY A 20 -7.57 16.77 3.79
N LEU A 21 -8.12 17.69 2.98
CA LEU A 21 -8.01 17.69 1.51
C LEU A 21 -6.72 18.32 0.97
N GLU A 22 -5.87 18.87 1.83
CA GLU A 22 -4.65 19.56 1.41
C GLU A 22 -3.42 18.62 1.38
N LEU A 23 -3.61 17.33 1.62
CA LEU A 23 -2.56 16.33 1.52
C LEU A 23 -2.09 16.13 0.08
N LYS A 24 -0.82 15.74 -0.08
CA LYS A 24 -0.27 15.21 -1.34
C LYS A 24 0.21 13.79 -1.14
N LEU A 25 -0.30 12.87 -1.96
CA LEU A 25 0.10 11.45 -1.93
C LEU A 25 1.19 11.22 -2.99
N SER A 26 2.18 10.39 -2.63
CA SER A 26 3.21 10.01 -3.58
C SER A 26 2.77 8.79 -4.39
N PHE A 27 2.96 8.84 -5.70
CA PHE A 27 2.74 7.74 -6.63
C PHE A 27 4.02 7.35 -7.32
N SER A 28 4.01 6.15 -7.88
CA SER A 28 5.04 5.72 -8.79
C SER A 28 4.50 5.00 -10.00
N GLU A 29 5.17 5.23 -11.12
CA GLU A 29 5.07 4.44 -12.33
C GLU A 29 6.35 3.63 -12.43
N TYR A 30 6.26 2.31 -12.55
CA TYR A 30 7.43 1.44 -12.55
C TYR A 30 7.29 0.28 -13.53
N PHE A 31 8.41 -0.15 -14.10
CA PHE A 31 8.45 -1.33 -14.95
C PHE A 31 8.83 -2.55 -14.11
N TYR A 32 7.93 -3.53 -14.03
CA TYR A 32 8.21 -4.74 -13.26
C TYR A 32 9.09 -5.70 -14.06
N ARG A 33 10.35 -5.86 -13.64
CA ARG A 33 11.24 -6.93 -14.13
C ARG A 33 11.46 -7.96 -13.02
N PRO A 34 10.94 -9.20 -13.16
CA PRO A 34 11.23 -10.26 -12.21
C PRO A 34 12.74 -10.43 -12.05
N GLN A 35 13.20 -10.56 -10.80
CA GLN A 35 14.60 -10.85 -10.44
C GLN A 35 15.65 -9.82 -10.87
N ALA A 36 15.25 -8.64 -11.35
CA ALA A 36 16.19 -7.55 -11.65
C ALA A 36 16.53 -6.75 -10.39
N ALA A 37 17.80 -6.34 -10.27
CA ALA A 37 18.23 -5.41 -9.23
C ALA A 37 17.83 -3.95 -9.52
N LEU A 38 17.56 -3.62 -10.80
CA LEU A 38 17.20 -2.29 -11.25
C LEU A 38 15.69 -2.06 -11.10
N ASP A 39 15.31 -1.12 -10.23
CA ASP A 39 13.93 -0.61 -10.06
C ASP A 39 13.75 0.61 -10.99
N GLU A 40 13.39 0.36 -12.26
CA GLU A 40 13.03 1.42 -13.20
C GLU A 40 11.70 2.05 -12.76
N ARG A 41 11.79 3.23 -12.14
CA ARG A 41 10.66 3.91 -11.50
C ARG A 41 10.75 5.42 -11.60
N THR A 42 9.62 6.05 -11.86
CA THR A 42 9.42 7.48 -11.69
C THR A 42 8.47 7.72 -10.52
N THR A 43 8.80 8.66 -9.64
CA THR A 43 7.94 9.04 -8.51
C THR A 43 7.47 10.48 -8.62
N TYR A 44 6.21 10.74 -8.26
CA TYR A 44 5.64 12.09 -8.24
C TYR A 44 4.63 12.23 -7.10
N PHE A 45 4.20 13.46 -6.83
CA PHE A 45 3.16 13.77 -5.85
C PHE A 45 1.90 14.27 -6.54
N VAL A 46 0.75 13.89 -6.00
CA VAL A 46 -0.58 14.26 -6.51
C VAL A 46 -1.38 14.83 -5.34
N PRO A 47 -1.97 16.03 -5.46
CA PRO A 47 -2.93 16.54 -4.49
C PRO A 47 -4.07 15.54 -4.28
N ILE A 48 -4.44 15.27 -3.03
CA ILE A 48 -5.41 14.21 -2.71
C ILE A 48 -6.78 14.46 -3.35
N VAL A 49 -7.14 15.73 -3.55
CA VAL A 49 -8.37 16.16 -4.25
C VAL A 49 -8.42 15.78 -5.72
N GLU A 50 -7.28 15.54 -6.36
CA GLU A 50 -7.21 15.11 -7.76
C GLU A 50 -7.34 13.59 -7.88
N ILE A 51 -7.22 12.83 -6.79
CA ILE A 51 -7.21 11.37 -6.79
C ILE A 51 -8.66 10.86 -6.83
N THR A 52 -9.18 10.71 -8.03
CA THR A 52 -10.53 10.19 -8.31
C THR A 52 -10.46 8.87 -9.10
N PRO A 53 -11.57 8.11 -9.24
CA PRO A 53 -11.58 6.92 -10.07
C PRO A 53 -11.27 7.26 -11.54
N ASP A 54 -11.74 8.41 -12.02
CA ASP A 54 -11.44 8.90 -13.36
C ASP A 54 -9.95 9.19 -13.54
N TRP A 55 -9.33 9.85 -12.57
CA TRP A 55 -7.89 10.08 -12.56
C TRP A 55 -7.10 8.76 -12.55
N VAL A 56 -7.49 7.81 -11.70
CA VAL A 56 -6.86 6.48 -11.65
C VAL A 56 -7.00 5.77 -13.00
N ALA A 57 -8.19 5.77 -13.58
CA ALA A 57 -8.46 5.12 -14.86
C ALA A 57 -7.68 5.78 -16.01
N GLU A 58 -7.55 7.11 -16.02
CA GLU A 58 -6.73 7.84 -16.98
C GLU A 58 -5.25 7.51 -16.81
N LYS A 59 -4.73 7.52 -15.58
CA LYS A 59 -3.34 7.15 -15.31
C LYS A 59 -3.03 5.76 -15.79
N ILE A 60 -3.87 4.77 -15.48
CA ILE A 60 -3.69 3.39 -15.96
C ILE A 60 -3.68 3.32 -17.48
N ARG A 61 -4.59 4.02 -18.17
CA ARG A 61 -4.65 4.07 -19.63
C ARG A 61 -3.40 4.71 -20.26
N SER A 62 -2.75 5.63 -19.55
CA SER A 62 -1.54 6.32 -20.01
C SER A 62 -0.24 5.54 -19.77
N LEU A 63 -0.28 4.43 -19.01
CA LEU A 63 0.91 3.64 -18.71
C LEU A 63 1.49 3.02 -19.98
N LYS A 64 2.82 3.05 -20.10
CA LYS A 64 3.55 2.28 -21.11
C LYS A 64 3.27 0.79 -20.93
N PRO A 65 3.33 -0.03 -21.99
CA PRO A 65 3.16 -1.48 -21.87
C PRO A 65 4.10 -2.08 -20.81
N GLY A 66 3.55 -2.86 -19.88
CA GLY A 66 4.29 -3.50 -18.80
C GLY A 66 4.69 -2.58 -17.63
N TRP A 67 4.38 -1.28 -17.71
CA TRP A 67 4.50 -0.37 -16.58
C TRP A 67 3.26 -0.44 -15.68
N GLU A 68 3.47 -0.24 -14.40
CA GLU A 68 2.45 -0.32 -13.36
C GLU A 68 2.42 0.98 -12.54
N LEU A 69 1.21 1.36 -12.11
CA LEU A 69 0.95 2.39 -11.12
C LEU A 69 0.98 1.78 -9.72
N ALA A 70 1.62 2.47 -8.77
CA ALA A 70 1.57 2.15 -7.35
C ALA A 70 1.37 3.41 -6.50
N LEU A 71 0.64 3.27 -5.39
CA LEU A 71 0.66 4.26 -4.32
C LEU A 71 1.90 4.01 -3.46
N ASN A 72 2.64 5.08 -3.16
CA ASN A 72 3.76 5.06 -2.25
C ASN A 72 3.31 5.50 -0.85
N SER A 73 4.00 5.05 0.19
CA SER A 73 3.64 5.39 1.56
C SER A 73 3.82 6.86 1.90
N LYS A 74 4.70 7.59 1.18
CA LYS A 74 5.01 8.99 1.49
C LYS A 74 3.81 9.89 1.24
N ILE A 75 3.48 10.68 2.25
CA ILE A 75 2.51 11.77 2.19
C ILE A 75 3.21 13.07 2.59
N ILE A 76 2.84 14.16 1.94
CA ILE A 76 3.22 15.52 2.34
C ILE A 76 1.98 16.26 2.81
N ASP A 77 2.06 16.89 3.99
CA ASP A 77 1.01 17.75 4.52
C ASP A 77 1.18 19.23 4.10
N PRO A 78 0.22 20.13 4.43
CA PRO A 78 0.29 21.55 4.02
C PRO A 78 1.46 22.31 4.62
N ARG A 79 2.08 21.77 5.67
CA ARG A 79 3.26 22.32 6.35
C ARG A 79 4.55 21.68 5.82
N ASN A 80 4.50 20.95 4.70
CA ASN A 80 5.59 20.20 4.09
C ASN A 80 6.21 19.12 5.00
N ARG A 81 5.46 18.62 5.99
CA ARG A 81 5.92 17.49 6.82
C ARG A 81 5.68 16.19 6.07
N ILE A 82 6.63 15.28 6.18
CA ILE A 82 6.56 13.95 5.56
C ILE A 82 6.12 12.93 6.59
N SER A 83 5.07 12.20 6.26
CA SER A 83 4.59 11.03 6.99
C SER A 83 4.48 9.84 6.05
N HIS A 84 4.29 8.66 6.63
CA HIS A 84 4.19 7.40 5.92
C HIS A 84 2.89 6.67 6.26
N ILE A 85 2.19 6.21 5.23
CA ILE A 85 1.11 5.23 5.34
C ILE A 85 1.74 3.88 5.73
N PRO A 86 1.35 3.25 6.84
CA PRO A 86 1.69 1.85 7.09
C PRO A 86 1.07 0.98 6.00
N MET A 87 1.93 0.25 5.30
CA MET A 87 1.56 -0.63 4.20
C MET A 87 2.09 -2.03 4.47
N ILE A 88 1.39 -3.07 4.04
CA ILE A 88 1.85 -4.46 4.14
C ILE A 88 1.58 -5.16 2.80
N ASP A 89 2.61 -5.78 2.24
CA ASP A 89 2.48 -6.73 1.12
C ASP A 89 2.54 -8.16 1.66
N PHE A 90 1.39 -8.82 1.70
CA PHE A 90 1.29 -10.20 2.19
C PHE A 90 1.77 -11.17 1.12
N PHE A 91 2.54 -12.18 1.50
CA PHE A 91 3.20 -13.08 0.54
C PHE A 91 2.23 -14.06 -0.15
N SER A 92 1.13 -14.44 0.50
CA SER A 92 0.25 -15.53 0.02
C SER A 92 -1.11 -15.06 -0.51
N ALA A 93 -1.76 -15.97 -1.24
CA ALA A 93 -3.15 -15.84 -1.71
C ALA A 93 -4.18 -16.25 -0.65
N ASP A 94 -3.75 -16.80 0.49
CA ASP A 94 -4.64 -17.08 1.62
C ASP A 94 -4.90 -15.80 2.39
N HIS A 95 -6.14 -15.63 2.86
CA HIS A 95 -6.53 -14.42 3.56
C HIS A 95 -5.70 -14.28 4.86
N PRO A 96 -4.99 -13.15 5.08
CA PRO A 96 -4.15 -13.00 6.25
C PRO A 96 -4.99 -12.89 7.53
N ASP A 97 -4.61 -13.62 8.57
CA ASP A 97 -5.18 -13.49 9.92
C ASP A 97 -4.61 -12.25 10.61
N THR A 98 -5.29 -11.14 10.37
CA THR A 98 -4.93 -9.82 10.90
C THR A 98 -5.67 -9.48 12.18
N ASP A 99 -6.51 -10.38 12.69
CA ASP A 99 -7.26 -10.21 13.94
C ASP A 99 -6.59 -10.94 15.11
N SER A 100 -5.60 -11.81 14.84
CA SER A 100 -4.82 -12.49 15.88
C SER A 100 -4.11 -11.53 16.86
N ILE A 101 -3.95 -12.00 18.10
CA ILE A 101 -3.22 -11.26 19.15
C ILE A 101 -1.79 -10.99 18.71
N ALA A 102 -1.10 -12.01 18.17
CA ALA A 102 0.28 -11.90 17.71
C ALA A 102 0.43 -10.84 16.60
N PHE A 103 -0.50 -10.80 15.63
CA PHE A 103 -0.49 -9.77 14.59
C PHE A 103 -0.63 -8.38 15.20
N ASN A 104 -1.59 -8.19 16.12
CA ASN A 104 -1.83 -6.93 16.80
C ASN A 104 -0.63 -6.44 17.63
N GLU A 105 0.10 -7.35 18.29
CA GLU A 105 1.31 -7.01 19.05
C GLU A 105 2.45 -6.57 18.14
N ILE A 106 2.66 -7.26 17.01
CA ILE A 106 3.74 -6.96 16.07
C ILE A 106 3.43 -5.68 15.29
N VAL A 107 2.24 -5.57 14.71
CA VAL A 107 1.81 -4.42 13.88
C VAL A 107 1.49 -3.20 14.74
N GLY A 108 1.03 -3.41 15.96
CA GLY A 108 0.48 -2.37 16.83
C GLY A 108 -1.02 -2.23 16.62
N ARG A 109 -1.79 -2.33 17.70
CA ARG A 109 -3.26 -2.35 17.69
C ARG A 109 -3.89 -1.15 16.99
N GLU A 110 -3.32 0.05 17.12
CA GLU A 110 -3.84 1.24 16.44
C GLU A 110 -3.72 1.15 14.91
N ILE A 111 -2.58 0.64 14.42
CA ILE A 111 -2.36 0.45 12.99
C ILE A 111 -3.26 -0.67 12.47
N ALA A 112 -3.31 -1.80 13.20
CA ALA A 112 -4.05 -3.00 12.82
C ALA A 112 -5.56 -2.74 12.69
N ASN A 113 -6.15 -1.98 13.62
CA ASN A 113 -7.58 -1.64 13.58
C ASN A 113 -7.96 -0.79 12.37
N GLU A 114 -7.00 0.00 11.86
CA GLU A 114 -7.20 0.91 10.74
C GLU A 114 -6.83 0.29 9.37
N LEU A 115 -6.54 -1.02 9.33
CA LEU A 115 -6.18 -1.70 8.08
C LEU A 115 -7.38 -1.96 7.17
N THR A 116 -7.29 -1.47 5.94
CA THR A 116 -8.12 -1.88 4.81
C THR A 116 -7.33 -2.85 3.93
N LEU A 117 -7.91 -3.99 3.56
CA LEU A 117 -7.26 -5.05 2.78
C LEU A 117 -7.82 -5.15 1.38
N PHE A 118 -6.92 -5.33 0.42
CA PHE A 118 -7.22 -5.51 -1.00
C PHE A 118 -6.53 -6.77 -1.52
N ASN A 119 -7.25 -7.61 -2.28
CA ASN A 119 -6.67 -8.77 -2.94
C ASN A 119 -6.14 -8.36 -4.33
N SER A 120 -4.86 -8.61 -4.58
CA SER A 120 -4.15 -8.25 -5.83
C SER A 120 -4.15 -9.37 -6.89
N GLY A 121 -4.76 -10.51 -6.57
CA GLY A 121 -4.77 -11.77 -7.32
C GLY A 121 -3.72 -12.78 -6.84
N ARG A 122 -2.55 -12.32 -6.40
CA ARG A 122 -1.43 -13.18 -5.95
C ARG A 122 -0.97 -12.89 -4.51
N SER A 123 -1.35 -11.73 -3.99
CA SER A 123 -1.05 -11.25 -2.64
C SER A 123 -2.22 -10.44 -2.10
N PHE A 124 -2.17 -10.10 -0.82
CA PHE A 124 -3.01 -9.06 -0.24
C PHE A 124 -2.18 -7.81 0.04
N HIS A 125 -2.78 -6.66 -0.25
CA HIS A 125 -2.25 -5.34 0.07
C HIS A 125 -3.05 -4.78 1.23
N ALA A 126 -2.40 -4.37 2.30
CA ALA A 126 -3.05 -3.64 3.39
C ALA A 126 -2.50 -2.23 3.54
N TYR A 127 -3.40 -1.31 3.89
CA TYR A 127 -3.11 0.10 4.12
C TYR A 127 -3.77 0.51 5.44
N SER A 128 -3.02 1.17 6.31
CA SER A 128 -3.55 1.78 7.53
C SER A 128 -3.71 3.29 7.35
N THR A 129 -4.78 3.87 7.89
CA THR A 129 -4.92 5.33 7.92
C THR A 129 -4.11 5.97 9.04
N THR A 130 -3.53 5.22 9.98
CA THR A 130 -2.71 5.77 11.07
C THR A 130 -1.31 6.11 10.56
N LEU A 131 -1.08 7.38 10.22
CA LEU A 131 0.20 7.84 9.65
C LEU A 131 1.35 7.78 10.65
N LEU A 132 2.53 7.41 10.14
CA LEU A 132 3.77 7.29 10.92
C LEU A 132 4.80 8.32 10.49
N GLY A 133 5.59 8.81 11.45
CA GLY A 133 6.84 9.50 11.13
C GLY A 133 7.87 8.54 10.53
N LYS A 134 8.95 9.07 9.95
CA LYS A 134 10.00 8.26 9.31
C LYS A 134 10.60 7.20 10.24
N GLY A 135 10.89 7.56 11.49
CA GLY A 135 11.47 6.64 12.48
C GLY A 135 10.52 5.48 12.81
N ASP A 136 9.26 5.81 13.11
CA ASP A 136 8.23 4.82 13.43
C ASP A 136 7.89 3.94 12.24
N TRP A 137 7.93 4.48 11.02
CA TRP A 137 7.77 3.71 9.80
C TRP A 137 8.91 2.70 9.60
N ILE A 138 10.17 3.08 9.83
CA ILE A 138 11.31 2.13 9.77
C ILE A 138 11.12 1.02 10.81
N ALA A 139 10.76 1.38 12.05
CA ALA A 139 10.50 0.41 13.11
C ALA A 139 9.32 -0.51 12.79
N PHE A 140 8.25 0.03 12.20
CA PHE A 140 7.11 -0.74 11.69
C PHE A 140 7.55 -1.74 10.62
N MET A 141 8.28 -1.29 9.60
CA MET A 141 8.78 -2.17 8.53
C MET A 141 9.68 -3.28 9.06
N GLY A 142 10.54 -3.00 10.05
CA GLY A 142 11.36 -4.01 10.72
C GLY A 142 10.52 -5.02 11.50
N ARG A 143 9.50 -4.56 12.24
CA ARG A 143 8.57 -5.44 12.97
C ARG A 143 7.79 -6.37 12.07
N LEU A 144 7.42 -5.96 10.85
CA LEU A 144 6.73 -6.84 9.90
C LEU A 144 7.49 -8.14 9.61
N LEU A 145 8.83 -8.14 9.71
CA LEU A 145 9.62 -9.36 9.53
C LEU A 145 9.36 -10.40 10.61
N LEU A 146 8.92 -9.99 11.80
CA LEU A 146 8.57 -10.88 12.91
C LEU A 146 7.27 -11.64 12.69
N LEU A 147 6.45 -11.24 11.69
CA LEU A 147 5.28 -12.02 11.28
C LEU A 147 5.67 -13.32 10.56
N ASN A 148 6.92 -13.40 10.06
CA ASN A 148 7.43 -14.61 9.41
C ASN A 148 8.06 -15.52 10.46
N MET A 149 7.21 -16.31 11.12
CA MET A 149 7.64 -17.25 12.15
C MET A 149 8.50 -18.38 11.58
N PRO A 150 9.51 -18.87 12.32
CA PRO A 150 10.31 -20.01 11.90
C PRO A 150 9.44 -21.24 11.60
N ASN A 151 9.74 -21.93 10.51
CA ASN A 151 9.05 -23.16 10.07
C ASN A 151 7.56 -23.01 9.72
N LEU A 152 7.04 -21.78 9.65
CA LEU A 152 5.69 -21.50 9.13
C LEU A 152 5.77 -20.86 7.73
N PRO A 153 4.70 -20.95 6.93
CA PRO A 153 4.59 -20.20 5.69
C PRO A 153 4.84 -18.71 5.90
N GLN A 154 5.49 -18.08 4.93
CA GLN A 154 5.77 -16.66 4.95
C GLN A 154 4.46 -15.85 4.90
N VAL A 155 4.33 -14.88 5.80
CA VAL A 155 3.16 -13.99 5.89
C VAL A 155 3.42 -12.70 5.12
N VAL A 156 4.60 -12.09 5.27
CA VAL A 156 4.98 -10.82 4.62
C VAL A 156 6.14 -11.04 3.66
N ASP A 157 6.10 -10.43 2.48
CA ASP A 157 7.23 -10.46 1.54
C ASP A 157 8.46 -9.73 2.13
N THR A 158 9.49 -10.50 2.52
CA THR A 158 10.74 -9.98 3.10
C THR A 158 11.57 -9.21 2.09
N ARG A 159 11.51 -9.58 0.80
CA ARG A 159 12.19 -8.84 -0.26
C ARG A 159 11.54 -7.49 -0.45
N TRP A 160 10.20 -7.44 -0.43
CA TRP A 160 9.46 -6.19 -0.45
C TRP A 160 9.87 -5.30 0.73
N VAL A 161 9.88 -5.82 1.97
CA VAL A 161 10.33 -5.06 3.14
C VAL A 161 11.75 -4.50 2.94
N GLY A 162 12.70 -5.33 2.53
CA GLY A 162 14.09 -4.91 2.29
C GLY A 162 14.20 -3.83 1.21
N HIS A 163 13.59 -4.04 0.04
CA HIS A 163 13.60 -3.07 -1.05
C HIS A 163 12.96 -1.74 -0.64
N ARG A 164 11.87 -1.77 0.12
CA ARG A 164 11.16 -0.56 0.55
C ARG A 164 11.92 0.21 1.64
N LEU A 165 12.59 -0.49 2.56
CA LEU A 165 13.52 0.14 3.52
C LEU A 165 14.66 0.88 2.81
N VAL A 166 15.29 0.24 1.81
CA VAL A 166 16.35 0.87 0.98
C VAL A 166 15.81 2.08 0.22
N GLY A 167 14.63 1.98 -0.38
CA GLY A 167 13.98 3.09 -1.09
C GLY A 167 13.51 4.23 -0.19
N GLY A 168 13.39 3.98 1.13
CA GLY A 168 12.89 4.95 2.10
C GLY A 168 11.41 5.26 1.94
N TYR A 169 10.62 4.36 1.36
CA TYR A 169 9.15 4.38 1.30
C TYR A 169 8.62 3.00 0.90
N SER A 170 7.40 2.67 1.32
CA SER A 170 6.67 1.49 0.85
C SER A 170 5.92 1.81 -0.45
N ALA A 171 5.65 0.82 -1.29
CA ALA A 171 4.85 0.99 -2.49
C ALA A 171 4.00 -0.25 -2.71
N LEU A 172 2.71 -0.07 -3.01
CA LEU A 172 1.77 -1.15 -3.29
C LEU A 172 1.05 -0.85 -4.62
N ARG A 173 0.97 -1.87 -5.47
CA ARG A 173 0.43 -1.76 -6.82
C ARG A 173 -1.05 -1.37 -6.80
N TRP A 174 -1.42 -0.46 -7.70
CA TRP A 174 -2.80 -0.05 -7.98
C TRP A 174 -3.27 -0.55 -9.36
N SER A 175 -2.39 -0.75 -10.34
CA SER A 175 -2.78 -1.23 -11.68
C SER A 175 -2.58 -2.74 -11.89
N ALA A 176 -2.86 -3.24 -13.10
CA ALA A 176 -2.41 -4.53 -13.60
C ALA A 176 -2.25 -4.47 -15.13
N ASN A 177 -1.18 -3.81 -15.56
CA ASN A 177 -0.89 -3.48 -16.95
C ASN A 177 0.31 -4.26 -17.54
N SER A 178 0.84 -5.21 -16.79
CA SER A 178 1.85 -6.18 -17.24
C SER A 178 1.29 -7.59 -17.29
N SER A 179 1.94 -8.47 -18.04
CA SER A 179 1.59 -9.90 -18.10
C SER A 179 1.86 -10.64 -16.77
N HIS A 180 2.60 -10.04 -15.85
CA HIS A 180 2.91 -10.64 -14.56
C HIS A 180 1.76 -10.53 -13.55
N HIS A 181 0.97 -9.47 -13.64
CA HIS A 181 -0.11 -9.17 -12.69
C HIS A 181 -1.45 -9.60 -13.25
N GLN A 182 -2.17 -10.44 -12.49
CA GLN A 182 -3.38 -11.09 -12.97
C GLN A 182 -4.61 -10.17 -12.98
N ARG A 183 -4.68 -9.20 -12.07
CA ARG A 183 -5.85 -8.33 -11.89
C ARG A 183 -5.53 -7.06 -11.12
N MET A 184 -6.40 -6.07 -11.27
CA MET A 184 -6.46 -4.90 -10.41
C MET A 184 -6.72 -5.31 -8.95
N PRO A 185 -6.08 -4.67 -7.95
CA PRO A 185 -6.43 -4.92 -6.56
C PRO A 185 -7.88 -4.50 -6.28
N TYR A 186 -8.59 -5.31 -5.48
CA TYR A 186 -9.97 -5.05 -5.11
C TYR A 186 -10.20 -5.29 -3.61
N LEU A 187 -11.10 -4.52 -3.01
CA LEU A 187 -11.41 -4.52 -1.59
C LEU A 187 -11.92 -5.89 -1.14
N VAL A 188 -11.36 -6.41 -0.05
CA VAL A 188 -11.83 -7.64 0.61
C VAL A 188 -12.21 -7.41 2.07
N ARG A 189 -11.66 -6.38 2.71
CA ARG A 189 -11.99 -6.03 4.10
C ARG A 189 -11.79 -4.54 4.36
N THR A 190 -12.75 -3.92 5.02
CA THR A 190 -12.65 -2.53 5.51
C THR A 190 -12.09 -2.50 6.93
N ARG A 191 -11.54 -1.35 7.33
CA ARG A 191 -11.11 -1.07 8.70
C ARG A 191 -12.21 -1.35 9.73
N HIS A 192 -11.83 -1.74 10.94
CA HIS A 192 -12.76 -1.94 12.04
C HIS A 192 -13.29 -0.58 12.51
N HIS A 193 -14.54 -0.25 12.18
CA HIS A 193 -15.15 0.97 12.70
C HIS A 193 -15.29 0.82 14.22
N ARG A 194 -14.54 1.61 15.00
CA ARG A 194 -14.83 1.76 16.43
C ARG A 194 -16.25 2.30 16.54
N ARG A 195 -17.20 1.44 16.93
CA ARG A 195 -18.40 1.92 17.61
C ARG A 195 -17.88 2.54 18.92
N SER A 196 -17.91 3.87 18.97
CA SER A 196 -17.73 4.66 20.18
C SER A 196 -18.63 4.17 21.30
#